data_AF-Q2N165-F1
#
_entry.id   AF-Q2N165-F1
#
_cell.length_a   1.000
_cell.length_b   1.000
_cell.length_c   1.000
_cell.angle_alpha   90.00
_cell.angle_beta   90.00
_cell.angle_gamma   90.00
#
_symmetry.space_group_name_H-M   'P 1'
#
loop_
_entity.id
_entity.type
_entity.pdbx_description
1 polymer ?
#
loop_
_entity_poly.entity_id
_entity_poly.type
_entity_poly.pdbx_seq_one_letter_code
_entity_poly.pdbx_strand_id
1 'polypeptide(L)'
;KSASDGKMYSPSQVGAFVLMKMKETAEAYLGQPVKNAVVTVPAYFNDSQRQATKDAGQISGLNVLRVINEPTAGALAYGLEKEEDKIIAVYDLGGGTFDISILEIQKGVFEVKSTNGDTFLGGEDFDNALVKYLVAEFKKDQGIDVSNDNMALQRVREAAEKAKVELSSSMQTDINLPFLTMDANGPKHMNLQLTRSKFESLVAGLIQRTIQPCEKAIRDADVSKSEVAEVILVGGMTRMPKVQESVQKIFGRTPSRSVNPDEAVAIGAAIQGGVLAGDVTDVLLLDVSPLSLGIETLGGVFTKLINRNTTIPTKKSQIFSTAADGQTSVEIVVC
;
A
#
# COMPACT_ATOMS: atom_id res chain seq x y z
N LYS A 1 -17.39 -0.80 -13.47
CA LYS A 1 -18.87 -0.91 -13.61
C LYS A 1 -19.30 -2.19 -12.92
N SER A 2 -19.81 -2.13 -11.69
CA SER A 2 -20.58 -3.23 -11.10
C SER A 2 -21.35 -2.71 -9.88
N ALA A 3 -22.66 -2.59 -10.03
CA ALA A 3 -23.60 -2.79 -8.95
C ALA A 3 -24.80 -3.54 -9.55
N SER A 4 -25.30 -4.54 -8.84
CA SER A 4 -26.47 -5.37 -9.16
C SER A 4 -27.77 -4.58 -9.39
N ASP A 5 -27.75 -3.28 -9.12
CA ASP A 5 -28.93 -2.41 -9.00
C ASP A 5 -28.96 -1.33 -10.10
N GLY A 6 -27.98 -1.33 -11.00
CA GLY A 6 -27.82 -0.30 -12.06
C GLY A 6 -27.32 1.07 -11.57
N LYS A 7 -27.13 1.27 -10.25
CA LYS A 7 -26.56 2.50 -9.70
C LYS A 7 -25.05 2.57 -9.94
N MET A 8 -24.60 3.70 -10.48
CA MET A 8 -23.18 3.99 -10.66
C MET A 8 -22.64 4.66 -9.40
N TYR A 9 -21.56 4.10 -8.85
CA TYR A 9 -20.84 4.68 -7.72
C TYR A 9 -19.43 5.08 -8.15
N SER A 10 -18.95 6.22 -7.64
CA SER A 10 -17.55 6.63 -7.76
C SER A 10 -16.67 5.87 -6.75
N PRO A 11 -15.34 5.77 -6.98
CA PRO A 11 -14.42 5.20 -6.00
C PRO A 11 -14.52 5.85 -4.62
N SER A 12 -14.69 7.18 -4.56
CA SER A 12 -14.88 7.91 -3.29
C SER A 12 -16.15 7.50 -2.55
N GLN A 13 -17.24 7.21 -3.27
CA GLN A 13 -18.49 6.71 -2.64
C GLN A 13 -18.30 5.31 -2.07
N VAL A 14 -17.61 4.42 -2.81
CA VAL A 14 -17.32 3.07 -2.31
C VAL A 14 -16.39 3.13 -1.10
N GLY A 15 -15.34 3.97 -1.14
CA GLY A 15 -14.46 4.21 0.01
C GLY A 15 -15.22 4.78 1.21
N ALA A 16 -16.20 5.66 0.98
CA ALA A 16 -17.05 6.21 2.04
C ALA A 16 -17.89 5.14 2.73
N PHE A 17 -18.34 4.09 2.03
CA PHE A 17 -19.08 2.98 2.66
C PHE A 17 -18.20 2.23 3.67
N VAL A 18 -16.91 2.03 3.35
CA VAL A 18 -15.94 1.44 4.29
C VAL A 18 -15.70 2.37 5.47
N LEU A 19 -15.48 3.67 5.21
CA LEU A 19 -15.26 4.66 6.28
C LEU A 19 -16.47 4.82 7.20
N MET A 20 -17.69 4.75 6.67
CA MET A 20 -18.91 4.73 7.49
C MET A 20 -18.92 3.52 8.42
N LYS A 21 -18.54 2.33 7.92
CA LYS A 21 -18.45 1.15 8.78
C LYS A 21 -17.40 1.31 9.87
N MET A 22 -16.24 1.91 9.56
CA MET A 22 -15.19 2.17 10.55
C MET A 22 -15.62 3.20 11.60
N LYS A 23 -16.33 4.25 11.17
CA LYS A 23 -16.96 5.23 12.07
C LYS A 23 -17.95 4.56 13.02
N GLU A 24 -18.89 3.76 12.50
CA GLU A 24 -19.85 3.01 13.32
C GLU A 24 -19.16 2.11 14.35
N THR A 25 -18.09 1.41 13.94
CA THR A 25 -17.29 0.58 14.85
C THR A 25 -16.70 1.41 15.99
N ALA A 26 -16.11 2.57 15.68
CA ALA A 26 -15.54 3.46 16.69
C ALA A 26 -16.62 4.07 17.61
N GLU A 27 -17.75 4.51 17.06
CA GLU A 27 -18.88 5.06 17.82
C GLU A 27 -19.49 4.02 18.77
N ALA A 28 -19.64 2.77 18.31
CA ALA A 28 -20.13 1.66 19.14
C ALA A 28 -19.20 1.35 20.30
N TYR A 29 -17.87 1.43 20.10
CA TYR A 29 -16.89 1.21 21.15
C TYR A 29 -16.83 2.38 22.14
N LEU A 30 -16.86 3.63 21.66
CA LEU A 30 -16.72 4.83 22.48
C LEU A 30 -18.04 5.27 23.16
N GLY A 31 -19.19 4.81 22.67
CA GLY A 31 -20.51 5.21 23.16
C GLY A 31 -20.87 6.67 22.85
N GLN A 32 -20.16 7.31 21.91
CA GLN A 32 -20.39 8.71 21.53
C GLN A 32 -20.10 8.94 20.03
N PRO A 33 -20.68 10.00 19.41
CA PRO A 33 -20.46 10.30 18.01
C PRO A 33 -19.00 10.65 17.69
N VAL A 34 -18.49 10.14 16.56
CA VAL A 34 -17.14 10.41 16.06
C VAL A 34 -17.24 11.33 14.84
N LYS A 35 -16.61 12.51 14.93
CA LYS A 35 -16.69 13.55 13.89
C LYS A 35 -15.40 13.76 13.12
N ASN A 36 -14.26 13.52 13.74
CA ASN A 36 -12.94 13.82 13.17
C ASN A 36 -12.18 12.52 12.93
N ALA A 37 -11.38 12.49 11.87
CA ALA A 37 -10.55 11.34 11.54
C ALA A 37 -9.21 11.75 10.94
N VAL A 38 -8.20 10.90 11.15
CA VAL A 38 -7.00 10.83 10.34
C VAL A 38 -7.15 9.60 9.44
N VAL A 39 -6.89 9.75 8.14
CA VAL A 39 -7.03 8.67 7.16
C VAL A 39 -5.67 8.40 6.53
N THR A 40 -5.32 7.13 6.36
CA THR A 40 -4.03 6.73 5.76
C THR A 40 -4.16 6.55 4.26
N VAL A 41 -3.04 6.74 3.55
CA VAL A 41 -2.91 6.45 2.11
C VAL A 41 -1.51 5.92 1.79
N PRO A 42 -1.35 5.13 0.71
CA PRO A 42 -0.03 4.77 0.21
C PRO A 42 0.85 6.00 -0.02
N ALA A 43 2.15 5.90 0.29
CA ALA A 43 3.06 7.05 0.18
C ALA A 43 3.12 7.58 -1.26
N TYR A 44 3.01 6.68 -2.25
CA TYR A 44 3.02 7.00 -3.67
C TYR A 44 1.70 7.54 -4.25
N PHE A 45 0.66 7.76 -3.45
CA PHE A 45 -0.56 8.39 -3.95
C PHE A 45 -0.31 9.80 -4.49
N ASN A 46 -0.80 10.03 -5.71
CA ASN A 46 -0.81 11.34 -6.34
C ASN A 46 -1.90 12.26 -5.74
N ASP A 47 -1.92 13.52 -6.17
CA ASP A 47 -2.86 14.53 -5.65
C ASP A 47 -4.33 14.13 -5.83
N SER A 48 -4.70 13.60 -7.01
CA SER A 48 -6.08 13.19 -7.29
C SER A 48 -6.54 12.01 -6.42
N GLN A 49 -5.65 11.04 -6.15
CA GLN A 49 -5.95 9.91 -5.27
C GLN A 49 -6.09 10.37 -3.82
N ARG A 50 -5.23 11.28 -3.34
CA ARG A 50 -5.33 11.87 -1.99
C ARG A 50 -6.63 12.65 -1.81
N GLN A 51 -7.00 13.46 -2.81
CA GLN A 51 -8.24 14.20 -2.79
C GLN A 51 -9.45 13.26 -2.79
N ALA A 52 -9.44 12.21 -3.61
CA ALA A 52 -10.51 11.21 -3.64
C ALA A 52 -10.71 10.51 -2.28
N THR A 53 -9.64 10.23 -1.54
CA THR A 53 -9.71 9.69 -0.16
C THR A 53 -10.29 10.71 0.82
N LYS A 54 -9.92 11.99 0.70
CA LYS A 54 -10.49 13.07 1.52
C LYS A 54 -11.99 13.23 1.27
N ASP A 55 -12.39 13.17 0.00
CA ASP A 55 -13.79 13.23 -0.41
C ASP A 55 -14.58 12.03 0.14
N ALA A 56 -14.00 10.83 0.15
CA ALA A 56 -14.60 9.65 0.77
C ALA A 56 -14.89 9.88 2.26
N GLY A 57 -13.95 10.49 2.99
CA GLY A 57 -14.14 10.89 4.39
C GLY A 57 -15.30 11.88 4.55
N GLN A 58 -15.36 12.91 3.71
CA GLN A 58 -16.46 13.87 3.74
C GLN A 58 -17.83 13.22 3.46
N ILE A 59 -17.91 12.33 2.46
CA ILE A 59 -19.13 11.57 2.13
C ILE A 59 -19.56 10.68 3.31
N SER A 60 -18.62 10.12 4.07
CA SER A 60 -18.91 9.32 5.27
C SER A 60 -19.32 10.14 6.51
N GLY A 61 -19.35 11.47 6.39
CA GLY A 61 -19.65 12.36 7.50
C GLY A 61 -18.52 12.46 8.54
N LEU A 62 -17.28 12.27 8.10
CA LEU A 62 -16.06 12.49 8.87
C LEU A 62 -15.36 13.77 8.37
N ASN A 63 -14.91 14.60 9.30
CA ASN A 63 -13.97 15.68 9.04
C ASN A 63 -12.55 15.12 9.02
N VAL A 64 -11.98 14.97 7.82
CA VAL A 64 -10.62 14.45 7.63
C VAL A 64 -9.61 15.55 7.99
N LEU A 65 -9.07 15.48 9.20
CA LEU A 65 -8.11 16.47 9.73
C LEU A 65 -6.75 16.36 9.04
N ARG A 66 -6.35 15.13 8.70
CA ARG A 66 -5.07 14.83 8.03
C ARG A 66 -5.22 13.57 7.19
N VAL A 67 -4.60 13.59 6.02
CA VAL A 67 -4.27 12.38 5.26
C VAL A 67 -2.79 12.10 5.49
N ILE A 68 -2.47 10.95 6.06
CA ILE A 68 -1.10 10.56 6.42
C ILE A 68 -0.61 9.41 5.53
N ASN A 69 0.67 9.39 5.21
CA ASN A 69 1.28 8.30 4.47
C ASN A 69 1.37 7.04 5.35
N GLU A 70 1.02 5.88 4.81
CA GLU A 70 1.06 4.59 5.49
C GLU A 70 2.41 4.26 6.14
N PRO A 71 3.56 4.34 5.41
CA PRO A 71 4.85 4.04 6.05
C PRO A 71 5.22 5.04 7.15
N THR A 72 4.76 6.29 7.02
CA THR A 72 4.93 7.32 8.06
C THR A 72 4.12 6.99 9.31
N ALA A 73 2.87 6.55 9.14
CA ALA A 73 2.04 6.08 10.24
C ALA A 73 2.66 4.82 10.90
N GLY A 74 3.14 3.86 10.11
CA GLY A 74 3.86 2.69 10.62
C GLY A 74 5.09 3.07 11.44
N ALA A 75 5.86 4.08 11.00
CA ALA A 75 6.99 4.61 11.76
C ALA A 75 6.58 5.28 13.08
N LEU A 76 5.47 6.04 13.10
CA LEU A 76 4.94 6.63 14.34
C LEU A 76 4.57 5.56 15.37
N ALA A 77 3.89 4.49 14.93
CA ALA A 77 3.55 3.37 15.80
C ALA A 77 4.79 2.65 16.36
N TYR A 78 5.87 2.60 15.59
CA TYR A 78 7.15 2.04 16.01
C TYR A 78 7.91 2.94 17.00
N GLY A 79 7.98 4.25 16.71
CA GLY A 79 8.95 5.16 17.33
C GLY A 79 8.46 5.90 18.57
N LEU A 80 7.16 5.84 18.92
CA LEU A 80 6.61 6.60 20.05
C LEU A 80 7.34 6.34 21.38
N GLU A 81 7.81 5.11 21.61
CA GLU A 81 8.52 4.70 22.83
C GLU A 81 10.05 4.67 22.66
N LYS A 82 10.60 5.20 21.56
CA LYS A 82 12.02 5.10 21.22
C LYS A 82 12.70 6.46 21.35
N GLU A 83 13.72 6.53 22.20
CA GLU A 83 14.48 7.76 22.45
C GLU A 83 15.78 7.85 21.61
N GLU A 84 16.19 6.76 20.98
CA GLU A 84 17.46 6.70 20.25
C GLU A 84 17.33 7.27 18.83
N ASP A 85 18.29 8.13 18.48
CA ASP A 85 18.46 8.63 17.13
C ASP A 85 18.81 7.46 16.19
N LYS A 86 17.96 7.22 15.19
CA LYS A 86 18.15 6.07 14.29
C LYS A 86 17.53 6.30 12.92
N ILE A 87 18.16 5.72 11.90
CA ILE A 87 17.58 5.59 10.57
C ILE A 87 16.85 4.26 10.49
N ILE A 88 15.60 4.26 10.06
CA ILE A 88 14.80 3.06 9.85
C ILE A 88 14.32 2.95 8.41
N ALA A 89 14.04 1.73 7.98
CA ALA A 89 13.33 1.47 6.74
C ALA A 89 11.95 0.86 7.05
N VAL A 90 10.89 1.45 6.52
CA VAL A 90 9.54 0.88 6.61
C VAL A 90 9.20 0.23 5.29
N TYR A 91 9.18 -1.11 5.27
CA TYR A 91 8.82 -1.93 4.12
C TYR A 91 7.34 -2.31 4.26
N ASP A 92 6.48 -1.67 3.46
CA ASP A 92 5.04 -1.87 3.47
C ASP A 92 4.60 -2.64 2.23
N LEU A 93 4.18 -3.90 2.40
CA LEU A 93 3.62 -4.71 1.32
C LEU A 93 2.19 -5.14 1.69
N GLY A 94 1.24 -4.34 1.22
CA GLY A 94 -0.18 -4.52 1.48
C GLY A 94 -0.89 -5.43 0.47
N GLY A 95 -2.20 -5.24 0.36
CA GLY A 95 -3.04 -5.99 -0.57
C GLY A 95 -2.90 -5.55 -2.04
N GLY A 96 -2.64 -4.27 -2.30
CA GLY A 96 -2.58 -3.74 -3.68
C GLY A 96 -1.36 -2.86 -3.99
N THR A 97 -0.62 -2.42 -2.98
CA THR A 97 0.53 -1.52 -3.14
C THR A 97 1.74 -2.00 -2.35
N PHE A 98 2.90 -1.56 -2.84
CA PHE A 98 4.18 -1.72 -2.18
C PHE A 98 4.79 -0.33 -1.99
N ASP A 99 5.14 0.00 -0.75
CA ASP A 99 5.83 1.24 -0.40
C ASP A 99 7.08 0.93 0.43
N ILE A 100 8.13 1.72 0.24
CA ILE A 100 9.36 1.69 1.03
C ILE A 100 9.76 3.12 1.36
N SER A 101 9.88 3.41 2.65
CA SER A 101 10.36 4.72 3.12
C SER A 101 11.58 4.56 4.01
N ILE A 102 12.55 5.45 3.81
CA ILE A 102 13.68 5.62 4.74
C ILE A 102 13.35 6.82 5.60
N LEU A 103 13.33 6.61 6.92
CA LEU A 103 13.03 7.65 7.89
C LEU A 103 14.18 7.79 8.87
N GLU A 104 14.40 9.02 9.30
CA GLU A 104 15.30 9.37 10.38
C GLU A 104 14.46 9.80 11.58
N ILE A 105 14.69 9.14 12.72
CA ILE A 105 14.06 9.46 14.00
C ILE A 105 15.11 10.16 14.83
N GLN A 106 14.82 11.39 15.28
CA GLN A 106 15.68 12.17 16.17
C GLN A 106 14.86 12.84 17.26
N LYS A 107 14.99 12.39 18.52
CA LYS A 107 14.32 13.01 19.68
C LYS A 107 12.84 13.37 19.46
N GLY A 108 12.04 12.41 18.97
CA GLY A 108 10.62 12.61 18.69
C GLY A 108 10.30 13.29 17.35
N VAL A 109 11.32 13.71 16.58
CA VAL A 109 11.19 14.15 15.20
C VAL A 109 11.29 12.96 14.26
N PHE A 110 10.28 12.76 13.41
CA PHE A 110 10.24 11.76 12.37
C PHE A 110 10.39 12.45 11.02
N GLU A 111 11.53 12.28 10.36
CA GLU A 111 11.80 12.87 9.04
C GLU A 111 11.85 11.77 7.98
N VAL A 112 10.98 11.87 6.98
CA VAL A 112 11.07 11.00 5.80
C VAL A 112 12.22 11.51 4.93
N LYS A 113 13.29 10.72 4.79
CA LYS A 113 14.44 11.06 3.93
C LYS A 113 14.14 10.75 2.47
N SER A 114 13.46 9.64 2.23
CA SER A 114 13.03 9.23 0.89
C SER A 114 11.86 8.26 0.95
N THR A 115 11.13 8.22 -0.15
CA THR A 115 10.11 7.19 -0.38
C THR A 115 10.21 6.64 -1.80
N ASN A 116 9.97 5.34 -1.96
CA ASN A 116 9.82 4.65 -3.24
C ASN A 116 8.69 3.61 -3.16
N GLY A 117 8.27 3.05 -4.30
CA GLY A 117 7.18 2.06 -4.28
C GLY A 117 6.70 1.62 -5.65
N ASP A 118 5.66 0.80 -5.64
CA ASP A 118 4.91 0.32 -6.79
C ASP A 118 3.42 0.26 -6.43
N THR A 119 2.62 1.14 -7.04
CA THR A 119 1.17 1.28 -6.77
C THR A 119 0.33 0.16 -7.36
N PHE A 120 0.94 -0.79 -8.09
CA PHE A 120 0.29 -1.93 -8.73
C PHE A 120 1.07 -3.22 -8.41
N LEU A 121 1.40 -3.38 -7.12
CA LEU A 121 2.09 -4.54 -6.59
C LEU A 121 1.62 -4.81 -5.16
N GLY A 122 0.87 -5.89 -4.94
CA GLY A 122 0.45 -6.27 -3.58
C GLY A 122 -0.03 -7.71 -3.51
N GLY A 123 -0.58 -8.11 -2.36
CA GLY A 123 -1.11 -9.45 -2.11
C GLY A 123 -2.10 -9.98 -3.15
N GLU A 124 -2.86 -9.10 -3.83
CA GLU A 124 -3.77 -9.46 -4.91
C GLU A 124 -3.02 -10.04 -6.13
N ASP A 125 -1.81 -9.53 -6.45
CA ASP A 125 -0.98 -10.08 -7.52
C ASP A 125 -0.48 -11.50 -7.18
N PHE A 126 -0.20 -11.75 -5.90
CA PHE A 126 0.19 -13.06 -5.40
C PHE A 126 -0.99 -14.05 -5.51
N ASP A 127 -2.19 -13.60 -5.17
CA ASP A 127 -3.42 -14.39 -5.34
C ASP A 127 -3.67 -14.68 -6.82
N ASN A 128 -3.57 -13.68 -7.69
CA ASN A 128 -3.77 -13.82 -9.13
C ASN A 128 -2.77 -14.79 -9.78
N ALA A 129 -1.51 -14.77 -9.36
CA ALA A 129 -0.51 -15.73 -9.80
C ALA A 129 -0.89 -17.18 -9.43
N LEU A 130 -1.42 -17.37 -8.22
CA LEU A 130 -1.88 -18.68 -7.75
C LEU A 130 -3.17 -19.10 -8.45
N VAL A 131 -4.15 -18.22 -8.61
CA VAL A 131 -5.39 -18.48 -9.37
C VAL A 131 -5.06 -18.95 -10.79
N LYS A 132 -4.15 -18.27 -11.49
CA LYS A 132 -3.73 -18.67 -12.84
C LYS A 132 -3.15 -20.09 -12.84
N TYR A 133 -2.35 -20.44 -11.84
CA TYR A 133 -1.82 -21.81 -11.69
C TYR A 133 -2.93 -22.83 -11.42
N LEU A 134 -3.86 -22.54 -10.50
CA LEU A 134 -4.96 -23.45 -10.15
C LEU A 134 -5.90 -23.70 -11.32
N VAL A 135 -6.27 -22.66 -12.07
CA VAL A 135 -7.09 -22.80 -13.28
C VAL A 135 -6.36 -23.64 -14.33
N ALA A 136 -5.05 -23.45 -14.51
CA ALA A 136 -4.27 -24.22 -15.46
C ALA A 136 -4.17 -25.71 -15.06
N GLU A 137 -3.92 -26.03 -13.79
CA GLU A 137 -3.89 -27.42 -13.32
C GLU A 137 -5.27 -28.08 -13.39
N PHE A 138 -6.35 -27.36 -13.07
CA PHE A 138 -7.71 -27.87 -13.23
C PHE A 138 -8.03 -28.20 -14.69
N LYS A 139 -7.67 -27.32 -15.62
CA LYS A 139 -7.85 -27.55 -17.05
C LYS A 139 -7.04 -28.76 -17.54
N LYS A 140 -5.84 -28.94 -17.03
CA LYS A 140 -4.98 -30.08 -17.36
C LYS A 140 -5.54 -31.40 -16.83
N ASP A 141 -6.09 -31.41 -15.62
CA ASP A 141 -6.63 -32.61 -14.96
C ASP A 141 -8.05 -32.98 -15.44
N GLN A 142 -8.93 -31.98 -15.57
CA GLN A 142 -10.35 -32.17 -15.87
C GLN A 142 -10.73 -31.84 -17.31
N GLY A 143 -9.84 -31.23 -18.10
CA GLY A 143 -10.11 -30.80 -19.48
C GLY A 143 -11.01 -29.57 -19.62
N ILE A 144 -11.37 -28.92 -18.51
CA ILE A 144 -12.35 -27.81 -18.48
C ILE A 144 -11.67 -26.52 -18.04
N ASP A 145 -11.92 -25.45 -18.79
CA ASP A 145 -11.46 -24.12 -18.43
C ASP A 145 -12.52 -23.36 -17.63
N VAL A 146 -12.25 -23.13 -16.34
CA VAL A 146 -13.16 -22.43 -15.43
C VAL A 146 -12.96 -20.91 -15.42
N SER A 147 -12.05 -20.36 -16.23
CA SER A 147 -11.77 -18.92 -16.24
C SER A 147 -12.97 -18.06 -16.66
N ASN A 148 -13.90 -18.65 -17.41
CA ASN A 148 -15.10 -17.96 -17.93
C ASN A 148 -16.34 -18.17 -17.04
N ASP A 149 -16.25 -19.01 -16.02
CA ASP A 149 -17.30 -19.22 -15.03
C ASP A 149 -17.03 -18.29 -13.84
N ASN A 150 -17.80 -17.19 -13.76
CA ASN A 150 -17.63 -16.18 -12.72
C ASN A 150 -17.77 -16.74 -11.31
N MET A 151 -18.67 -17.72 -11.10
CA MET A 151 -18.89 -18.32 -9.78
C MET A 151 -17.74 -19.25 -9.42
N ALA A 152 -17.30 -20.10 -10.36
CA ALA A 152 -16.16 -20.99 -10.13
C ALA A 152 -14.87 -20.18 -9.91
N LEU A 153 -14.62 -19.15 -10.72
CA LEU A 153 -13.44 -18.31 -10.59
C LEU A 153 -13.39 -17.56 -9.25
N GLN A 154 -14.53 -17.08 -8.75
CA GLN A 154 -14.61 -16.45 -7.43
C GLN A 154 -14.23 -17.44 -6.32
N ARG A 155 -14.73 -18.68 -6.38
CA ARG A 155 -14.36 -19.73 -5.42
C ARG A 155 -12.88 -20.10 -5.49
N VAL A 156 -12.30 -20.12 -6.69
CA VAL A 156 -10.85 -20.35 -6.88
C VAL A 156 -10.04 -19.21 -6.28
N ARG A 157 -10.47 -17.95 -6.42
CA ARG A 157 -9.81 -16.78 -5.80
C ARG A 157 -9.78 -16.87 -4.27
N GLU A 158 -10.93 -17.15 -3.65
CA GLU A 158 -11.02 -17.30 -2.19
C GLU A 158 -10.13 -18.45 -1.68
N ALA A 159 -10.11 -19.58 -2.39
CA ALA A 159 -9.23 -20.69 -2.03
C ALA A 159 -7.75 -20.39 -2.24
N ALA A 160 -7.39 -19.62 -3.28
CA ALA A 160 -6.03 -19.20 -3.54
C ALA A 160 -5.51 -18.27 -2.42
N GLU A 161 -6.29 -17.27 -2.02
CA GLU A 161 -5.92 -16.37 -0.92
C GLU A 161 -5.75 -17.15 0.39
N LYS A 162 -6.69 -18.05 0.71
CA LYS A 162 -6.60 -18.90 1.89
C LYS A 162 -5.34 -19.77 1.86
N ALA A 163 -5.05 -20.42 0.74
CA ALA A 163 -3.85 -21.24 0.58
C ALA A 163 -2.55 -20.41 0.71
N LYS A 164 -2.50 -19.20 0.12
CA LYS A 164 -1.38 -18.25 0.28
C LYS A 164 -1.12 -17.95 1.76
N VAL A 165 -2.17 -17.63 2.51
CA VAL A 165 -2.06 -17.31 3.94
C VAL A 165 -1.59 -18.53 4.74
N GLU A 166 -2.18 -19.71 4.53
CA GLU A 166 -1.77 -20.94 5.21
C GLU A 166 -0.31 -21.32 4.93
N LEU A 167 0.16 -21.13 3.69
CA LEU A 167 1.56 -21.39 3.33
C LEU A 167 2.57 -20.45 4.00
N SER A 168 2.12 -19.38 4.64
CA SER A 168 3.00 -18.51 5.44
C SER A 168 3.46 -19.17 6.73
N SER A 169 2.71 -20.16 7.24
CA SER A 169 3.08 -20.95 8.43
C SER A 169 3.35 -22.42 8.11
N SER A 170 2.66 -22.99 7.13
CA SER A 170 2.78 -24.40 6.72
C SER A 170 3.67 -24.60 5.49
N MET A 171 4.31 -25.77 5.38
CA MET A 171 5.12 -26.13 4.21
C MET A 171 4.28 -26.61 3.02
N GLN A 172 3.04 -27.01 3.26
CA GLN A 172 2.06 -27.44 2.27
C GLN A 172 0.64 -27.16 2.74
N THR A 173 -0.31 -27.08 1.83
CA THR A 173 -1.75 -26.99 2.08
C THR A 173 -2.52 -27.76 0.99
N ASP A 174 -3.72 -28.22 1.31
CA ASP A 174 -4.60 -28.92 0.39
C ASP A 174 -5.75 -27.98 -0.05
N ILE A 175 -5.84 -27.76 -1.35
CA ILE A 175 -6.91 -26.99 -1.98
C ILE A 175 -8.00 -27.96 -2.41
N ASN A 176 -9.13 -27.91 -1.70
CA ASN A 176 -10.31 -28.73 -1.95
C ASN A 176 -11.52 -27.85 -2.30
N LEU A 177 -11.91 -27.87 -3.56
CA LEU A 177 -13.12 -27.19 -4.06
C LEU A 177 -14.10 -28.23 -4.60
N PRO A 178 -15.05 -28.70 -3.77
CA PRO A 178 -16.06 -29.63 -4.24
C PRO A 178 -17.09 -28.91 -5.11
N PHE A 179 -17.61 -29.61 -6.12
CA PHE A 179 -18.64 -29.09 -7.04
C PHE A 179 -18.22 -27.75 -7.64
N LEU A 180 -16.97 -27.66 -8.10
CA LEU A 180 -16.43 -26.42 -8.67
C LEU A 180 -17.14 -26.05 -9.96
N THR A 181 -17.41 -27.05 -10.81
CA THR A 181 -18.18 -26.91 -12.06
C THR A 181 -18.83 -28.24 -12.42
N MET A 182 -19.52 -28.32 -13.56
CA MET A 182 -20.21 -29.52 -14.04
C MET A 182 -19.99 -29.71 -15.55
N ASP A 183 -19.82 -30.96 -15.98
CA ASP A 183 -19.82 -31.34 -17.40
C ASP A 183 -20.89 -32.42 -17.69
N ALA A 184 -20.88 -32.96 -18.91
CA ALA A 184 -21.82 -34.02 -19.32
C ALA A 184 -21.68 -35.33 -18.51
N ASN A 185 -20.55 -35.55 -17.84
CA ASN A 185 -20.28 -36.71 -17.01
C ASN A 185 -20.60 -36.47 -15.52
N GLY A 186 -20.94 -35.23 -15.14
CA GLY A 186 -21.38 -34.86 -13.79
C GLY A 186 -20.54 -33.77 -13.14
N PRO A 187 -20.66 -33.60 -11.81
CA PRO A 187 -19.95 -32.56 -11.08
C PRO A 187 -18.44 -32.81 -11.05
N LYS A 188 -17.67 -31.72 -11.10
CA LYS A 188 -16.21 -31.71 -11.07
C LYS A 188 -15.70 -31.03 -9.81
N HIS A 189 -14.59 -31.54 -9.29
CA HIS A 189 -13.98 -31.11 -8.04
C HIS A 189 -12.51 -30.78 -8.28
N MET A 190 -11.96 -29.81 -7.55
CA MET A 190 -10.51 -29.60 -7.50
C MET A 190 -9.99 -30.16 -6.19
N ASN A 191 -9.02 -31.07 -6.27
CA ASN A 191 -8.26 -31.56 -5.13
C ASN A 191 -6.78 -31.45 -5.49
N LEU A 192 -6.09 -30.45 -4.96
CA LEU A 192 -4.70 -30.17 -5.29
C LEU A 192 -3.90 -29.89 -4.02
N GLN A 193 -2.82 -30.63 -3.82
CA GLN A 193 -1.83 -30.30 -2.79
C GLN A 193 -0.85 -29.26 -3.33
N LEU A 194 -0.69 -28.16 -2.61
CA LEU A 194 0.20 -27.06 -2.96
C LEU A 194 1.32 -26.94 -1.91
N THR A 195 2.57 -26.94 -2.35
CA THR A 195 3.72 -26.72 -1.46
C THR A 195 4.13 -25.24 -1.43
N ARG A 196 4.75 -24.83 -0.31
CA ARG A 196 5.33 -23.48 -0.17
C ARG A 196 6.36 -23.20 -1.27
N SER A 197 7.23 -24.17 -1.56
CA SER A 197 8.26 -24.04 -2.60
C SER A 197 7.66 -23.81 -3.99
N LYS A 198 6.54 -24.47 -4.29
CA LYS A 198 5.82 -24.25 -5.55
C LYS A 198 5.25 -22.84 -5.58
N PHE A 199 4.57 -22.39 -4.53
CA PHE A 199 4.04 -21.03 -4.46
C PHE A 199 5.15 -19.97 -4.60
N GLU A 200 6.25 -20.12 -3.86
CA GLU A 200 7.43 -19.24 -3.96
C GLU A 200 7.96 -19.15 -5.40
N SER A 201 7.99 -20.25 -6.14
CA SER A 201 8.40 -20.26 -7.55
C SER A 201 7.46 -19.48 -8.46
N LEU A 202 6.15 -19.47 -8.17
CA LEU A 202 5.13 -18.77 -8.96
C LEU A 202 5.22 -17.25 -8.76
N VAL A 203 5.58 -16.80 -7.56
CA VAL A 203 5.58 -15.37 -7.18
C VAL A 203 6.98 -14.75 -7.12
N ALA A 204 8.03 -15.50 -7.47
CA ALA A 204 9.42 -15.02 -7.41
C ALA A 204 9.62 -13.68 -8.15
N GLY A 205 8.98 -13.51 -9.31
CA GLY A 205 9.03 -12.26 -10.08
C GLY A 205 8.38 -11.06 -9.36
N LEU A 206 7.32 -11.29 -8.58
CA LEU A 206 6.65 -10.24 -7.80
C LEU A 206 7.52 -9.78 -6.63
N ILE A 207 8.17 -10.72 -5.93
CA ILE A 207 9.13 -10.39 -4.86
C ILE A 207 10.35 -9.66 -5.44
N GLN A 208 10.83 -10.06 -6.62
CA GLN A 208 11.95 -9.37 -7.27
C GLN A 208 11.65 -7.90 -7.59
N ARG A 209 10.39 -7.57 -7.91
CA ARG A 209 9.95 -6.17 -8.17
C ARG A 209 10.09 -5.26 -6.95
N THR A 210 10.13 -5.80 -5.72
CA THR A 210 10.25 -4.98 -4.50
C THR A 210 11.69 -4.54 -4.19
N ILE A 211 12.69 -5.20 -4.79
CA ILE A 211 14.11 -4.91 -4.54
C ILE A 211 14.53 -3.55 -5.08
N GLN A 212 14.20 -3.26 -6.34
CA GLN A 212 14.66 -2.02 -6.99
C GLN A 212 14.13 -0.75 -6.31
N PRO A 213 12.85 -0.65 -5.87
CA PRO A 213 12.40 0.47 -5.08
C PRO A 213 13.16 0.64 -3.77
N CYS A 214 13.51 -0.46 -3.07
CA CYS A 214 14.31 -0.38 -1.85
C CYS A 214 15.71 0.21 -2.10
N GLU A 215 16.39 -0.26 -3.15
CA GLU A 215 17.70 0.27 -3.54
C GLU A 215 17.65 1.72 -4.01
N LYS A 216 16.54 2.16 -4.62
CA LYS A 216 16.32 3.56 -4.98
C LYS A 216 16.06 4.40 -3.73
N ALA A 217 15.23 3.96 -2.80
CA ALA A 217 14.93 4.68 -1.56
C ALA A 217 16.21 4.91 -0.73
N ILE A 218 17.05 3.87 -0.55
CA ILE A 218 18.33 3.99 0.16
C ILE A 218 19.24 5.04 -0.52
N ARG A 219 19.37 4.99 -1.85
CA ARG A 219 20.18 5.97 -2.60
C ARG A 219 19.62 7.38 -2.54
N ASP A 220 18.30 7.53 -2.67
CA ASP A 220 17.63 8.83 -2.66
C ASP A 220 17.66 9.48 -1.26
N ALA A 221 17.79 8.67 -0.20
CA ALA A 221 18.00 9.14 1.17
C ALA A 221 19.47 9.51 1.46
N ASP A 222 20.38 9.25 0.53
CA ASP A 222 21.83 9.45 0.69
C ASP A 222 22.42 8.71 1.92
N VAL A 223 21.96 7.48 2.16
CA VAL A 223 22.43 6.62 3.25
C VAL A 223 22.94 5.28 2.72
N SER A 224 23.85 4.66 3.47
CA SER A 224 24.30 3.29 3.24
C SER A 224 23.36 2.27 3.90
N LYS A 225 23.36 1.03 3.40
CA LYS A 225 22.60 -0.09 4.01
C LYS A 225 22.98 -0.34 5.48
N SER A 226 24.23 -0.06 5.84
CA SER A 226 24.74 -0.21 7.21
C SER A 226 24.14 0.81 8.18
N GLU A 227 23.78 2.01 7.69
CA GLU A 227 23.22 3.10 8.51
C GLU A 227 21.74 2.88 8.86
N VAL A 228 21.00 2.13 8.04
CA VAL A 228 19.61 1.73 8.36
C VAL A 228 19.66 0.81 9.58
N ALA A 229 19.37 1.30 10.78
CA ALA A 229 19.47 0.55 12.03
C ALA A 229 18.42 -0.56 12.14
N GLU A 230 17.18 -0.31 11.68
CA GLU A 230 16.08 -1.26 11.79
C GLU A 230 15.21 -1.27 10.53
N VAL A 231 14.62 -2.43 10.23
CA VAL A 231 13.65 -2.58 9.13
C VAL A 231 12.32 -3.01 9.73
N ILE A 232 11.29 -2.19 9.53
CA ILE A 232 9.93 -2.43 10.03
C ILE A 232 9.10 -3.02 8.89
N LEU A 233 8.41 -4.11 9.15
CA LEU A 233 7.49 -4.73 8.19
C LEU A 233 6.06 -4.27 8.46
N VAL A 234 5.39 -3.81 7.42
CA VAL A 234 3.99 -3.38 7.44
C VAL A 234 3.23 -4.08 6.31
N GLY A 235 1.96 -4.40 6.55
CA GLY A 235 1.10 -5.05 5.57
C GLY A 235 1.16 -6.57 5.62
N GLY A 236 -0.01 -7.20 5.49
CA GLY A 236 -0.16 -8.65 5.71
C GLY A 236 0.65 -9.52 4.76
N MET A 237 1.01 -9.02 3.56
CA MET A 237 1.80 -9.80 2.61
C MET A 237 3.26 -9.97 3.06
N THR A 238 3.74 -9.12 3.99
CA THR A 238 5.07 -9.28 4.63
C THR A 238 5.16 -10.49 5.57
N ARG A 239 4.03 -11.15 5.88
CA ARG A 239 4.01 -12.39 6.66
C ARG A 239 4.59 -13.57 5.88
N MET A 240 4.70 -13.48 4.54
CA MET A 240 5.30 -14.52 3.72
C MET A 240 6.80 -14.69 4.05
N PRO A 241 7.27 -15.91 4.41
CA PRO A 241 8.68 -16.14 4.76
C PRO A 241 9.67 -15.69 3.67
N LYS A 242 9.33 -15.89 2.40
CA LYS A 242 10.19 -15.50 1.29
C LYS A 242 10.36 -13.99 1.14
N VAL A 243 9.32 -13.22 1.48
CA VAL A 243 9.40 -11.75 1.52
C VAL A 243 10.37 -11.33 2.63
N GLN A 244 10.24 -11.91 3.83
CA GLN A 244 11.14 -11.60 4.95
C GLN A 244 12.60 -11.96 4.64
N GLU A 245 12.84 -13.11 4.00
CA GLU A 245 14.18 -13.51 3.53
C GLU A 245 14.73 -12.51 2.50
N SER A 246 13.90 -12.04 1.57
CA SER A 246 14.29 -11.02 0.59
C SER A 246 14.67 -9.71 1.28
N VAL A 247 13.85 -9.22 2.21
CA VAL A 247 14.13 -8.01 2.99
C VAL A 247 15.43 -8.16 3.78
N GLN A 248 15.65 -9.30 4.43
CA GLN A 248 16.89 -9.57 5.15
C GLN A 248 18.13 -9.51 4.24
N LYS A 249 18.02 -10.02 3.01
CA LYS A 249 19.10 -9.92 2.00
C LYS A 249 19.33 -8.49 1.51
N ILE A 250 18.25 -7.71 1.33
CA ILE A 250 18.34 -6.32 0.85
C ILE A 250 19.09 -5.45 1.85
N PHE A 251 18.71 -5.51 3.13
CA PHE A 251 19.21 -4.63 4.20
C PHE A 251 20.33 -5.25 5.05
N GLY A 252 20.62 -6.54 4.88
CA GLY A 252 21.66 -7.23 5.64
C GLY A 252 21.32 -7.43 7.12
N ARG A 253 20.04 -7.29 7.51
CA ARG A 253 19.58 -7.41 8.90
C ARG A 253 18.21 -8.04 9.01
N THR A 254 17.97 -8.70 10.13
CA THR A 254 16.65 -9.29 10.43
C THR A 254 15.62 -8.18 10.63
N PRO A 255 14.48 -8.21 9.94
CA PRO A 255 13.41 -7.24 10.16
C PRO A 255 12.86 -7.31 11.60
N SER A 256 12.48 -6.16 12.13
CA SER A 256 11.90 -6.05 13.47
C SER A 256 10.54 -6.73 13.55
N ARG A 257 10.24 -7.28 14.73
CA ARG A 257 8.93 -7.83 15.11
C ARG A 257 8.23 -6.99 16.17
N SER A 258 8.70 -5.77 16.40
CA SER A 258 8.21 -4.90 17.47
C SER A 258 6.83 -4.30 17.20
N VAL A 259 6.33 -4.39 15.98
CA VAL A 259 5.02 -3.86 15.58
C VAL A 259 4.20 -4.95 14.91
N ASN A 260 2.90 -4.95 15.14
CA ASN A 260 1.97 -5.81 14.40
C ASN A 260 1.81 -5.26 12.97
N PRO A 261 2.20 -6.01 11.92
CA PRO A 261 2.18 -5.51 10.55
C PRO A 261 0.77 -5.16 10.05
N ASP A 262 -0.28 -5.73 10.65
CA ASP A 262 -1.67 -5.50 10.22
C ASP A 262 -2.31 -4.27 10.89
N GLU A 263 -1.75 -3.79 12.01
CA GLU A 263 -2.36 -2.74 12.84
C GLU A 263 -1.48 -1.48 12.96
N ALA A 264 -0.18 -1.59 12.66
CA ALA A 264 0.81 -0.51 12.80
C ALA A 264 0.33 0.83 12.19
N VAL A 265 -0.20 0.78 10.97
CA VAL A 265 -0.67 1.96 10.25
C VAL A 265 -1.85 2.64 10.96
N ALA A 266 -2.82 1.85 11.44
CA ALA A 266 -3.99 2.38 12.13
C ALA A 266 -3.60 3.00 13.49
N ILE A 267 -2.69 2.35 14.22
CA ILE A 267 -2.11 2.88 15.47
C ILE A 267 -1.40 4.20 15.20
N GLY A 268 -0.57 4.26 14.15
CA GLY A 268 0.12 5.49 13.74
C GLY A 268 -0.83 6.64 13.39
N ALA A 269 -1.93 6.34 12.68
CA ALA A 269 -2.97 7.32 12.38
C ALA A 269 -3.67 7.84 13.64
N ALA A 270 -3.92 6.96 14.62
CA ALA A 270 -4.47 7.36 15.91
C ALA A 270 -3.50 8.25 16.71
N ILE A 271 -2.20 7.93 16.72
CA ILE A 271 -1.15 8.77 17.33
C ILE A 271 -1.14 10.15 16.66
N GLN A 272 -1.18 10.20 15.32
CA GLN A 272 -1.27 11.46 14.58
C GLN A 272 -2.53 12.27 14.94
N GLY A 273 -3.65 11.59 15.20
CA GLY A 273 -4.87 12.21 15.73
C GLY A 273 -4.65 12.84 17.09
N GLY A 274 -3.98 12.12 18.01
CA GLY A 274 -3.59 12.62 19.33
C GLY A 274 -2.67 13.85 19.25
N VAL A 275 -1.71 13.87 18.32
CA VAL A 275 -0.86 15.05 18.07
C VAL A 275 -1.69 16.26 17.63
N LEU A 276 -2.67 16.06 16.75
CA LEU A 276 -3.55 17.14 16.28
C LEU A 276 -4.53 17.63 17.35
N ALA A 277 -4.92 16.75 18.28
CA ALA A 277 -5.76 17.09 19.44
C ALA A 277 -4.97 17.80 20.54
N GLY A 278 -3.64 17.70 20.54
CA GLY A 278 -2.76 18.23 21.59
C GLY A 278 -2.51 17.25 22.75
N ASP A 279 -2.99 16.01 22.65
CA ASP A 279 -2.80 14.97 23.66
C ASP A 279 -1.39 14.33 23.57
N VAL A 280 -0.71 14.47 22.43
CA VAL A 280 0.67 14.00 22.19
C VAL A 280 1.54 15.20 21.79
N THR A 281 2.47 15.59 22.66
CA THR A 281 3.19 16.87 22.53
C THR A 281 4.63 16.76 22.01
N ASP A 282 5.28 15.62 22.18
CA ASP A 282 6.71 15.45 21.91
C ASP A 282 7.00 14.75 20.57
N VAL A 283 6.06 14.86 19.61
CA VAL A 283 6.18 14.25 18.29
C VAL A 283 6.06 15.30 17.20
N LEU A 284 7.08 15.40 16.35
CA LEU A 284 7.08 16.23 15.15
C LEU A 284 7.26 15.37 13.92
N LEU A 285 6.42 15.56 12.91
CA LEU A 285 6.50 14.81 11.65
C LEU A 285 6.86 15.72 10.49
N LEU A 286 7.93 15.37 9.77
CA LEU A 286 8.40 15.99 8.53
C LEU A 286 8.28 14.96 7.40
N ASP A 287 7.26 15.11 6.55
CA ASP A 287 7.02 14.24 5.41
C ASP A 287 7.59 14.86 4.12
N VAL A 288 7.56 14.13 2.99
CA VAL A 288 8.09 14.58 1.70
C VAL A 288 7.10 14.37 0.54
N SER A 289 7.29 15.10 -0.56
CA SER A 289 6.57 14.83 -1.81
C SER A 289 7.11 13.57 -2.51
N PRO A 290 6.30 12.53 -2.78
CA PRO A 290 6.77 11.29 -3.42
C PRO A 290 7.14 11.47 -4.90
N LEU A 291 6.54 12.45 -5.56
CA LEU A 291 6.70 12.73 -6.98
C LEU A 291 7.27 14.12 -7.20
N SER A 292 7.95 14.31 -8.33
CA SER A 292 8.36 15.65 -8.75
C SER A 292 7.15 16.36 -9.31
N LEU A 293 6.89 17.58 -8.86
CA LEU A 293 5.84 18.45 -9.36
C LEU A 293 6.46 19.46 -10.34
N GLY A 294 5.85 19.62 -11.49
CA GLY A 294 6.31 20.56 -12.50
C GLY A 294 5.20 21.05 -13.40
N ILE A 295 5.61 21.71 -14.49
CA ILE A 295 4.70 22.16 -15.54
C ILE A 295 5.19 21.71 -16.90
N GLU A 296 4.27 21.52 -17.82
CA GLU A 296 4.60 21.39 -19.24
C GLU A 296 5.03 22.76 -19.78
N THR A 297 6.15 22.78 -20.49
CA THR A 297 6.71 23.97 -21.14
C THR A 297 6.79 23.76 -22.64
N LEU A 298 7.08 24.83 -23.40
CA LEU A 298 7.13 24.82 -24.86
C LEU A 298 7.88 23.59 -25.40
N GLY A 299 7.24 22.87 -26.33
CA GLY A 299 7.78 21.64 -26.91
C GLY A 299 7.46 20.36 -26.13
N GLY A 300 6.51 20.42 -25.19
CA GLY A 300 6.08 19.24 -24.40
C GLY A 300 7.10 18.82 -23.35
N VAL A 301 7.98 19.75 -22.93
CA VAL A 301 9.05 19.46 -21.97
C VAL A 301 8.53 19.62 -20.56
N PHE A 302 8.66 18.57 -19.75
CA PHE A 302 8.36 18.62 -18.32
C PHE A 302 9.44 19.38 -17.55
N THR A 303 9.11 20.58 -17.07
CA THR A 303 10.00 21.40 -16.25
C THR A 303 9.65 21.23 -14.77
N LYS A 304 10.55 20.60 -14.02
CA LYS A 304 10.38 20.35 -12.58
C LYS A 304 10.49 21.65 -11.78
N LEU A 305 9.56 21.86 -10.85
CA LEU A 305 9.56 22.97 -9.90
C LEU A 305 9.90 22.49 -8.49
N ILE A 306 9.26 21.41 -8.05
CA ILE A 306 9.53 20.77 -6.76
C ILE A 306 9.99 19.35 -7.06
N ASN A 307 11.19 18.99 -6.60
CA ASN A 307 11.71 17.65 -6.80
C ASN A 307 11.00 16.64 -5.88
N ARG A 308 10.95 15.38 -6.30
CA ARG A 308 10.58 14.28 -5.40
C ARG A 308 11.50 14.28 -4.17
N ASN A 309 10.98 13.79 -3.05
CA ASN A 309 11.58 13.79 -1.73
C ASN A 309 11.84 15.19 -1.14
N THR A 310 11.22 16.26 -1.67
CA THR A 310 11.26 17.58 -1.01
C THR A 310 10.34 17.57 0.21
N THR A 311 10.85 17.97 1.37
CA THR A 311 10.10 18.09 2.63
C THR A 311 8.88 19.00 2.48
N ILE A 312 7.74 18.61 3.05
CA ILE A 312 6.48 19.35 3.02
C ILE A 312 6.07 19.80 4.43
N PRO A 313 5.45 20.98 4.58
CA PRO A 313 5.01 21.91 3.53
C PRO A 313 6.16 22.69 2.87
N THR A 314 6.06 22.97 1.57
CA THR A 314 7.07 23.72 0.80
C THR A 314 6.43 24.68 -0.20
N LYS A 315 7.20 25.67 -0.67
CA LYS A 315 6.78 26.64 -1.69
C LYS A 315 7.93 26.89 -2.67
N LYS A 316 7.63 26.84 -3.97
CA LYS A 316 8.55 27.24 -5.05
C LYS A 316 7.88 28.32 -5.90
N SER A 317 8.68 29.25 -6.41
CA SER A 317 8.25 30.23 -7.40
C SER A 317 9.31 30.34 -8.50
N GLN A 318 8.85 30.41 -9.74
CA GLN A 318 9.70 30.53 -10.93
C GLN A 318 8.98 31.42 -11.95
N ILE A 319 9.74 32.29 -12.62
CA ILE A 319 9.21 33.20 -13.63
C ILE A 319 9.27 32.49 -14.99
N PHE A 320 8.13 32.47 -15.68
CA PHE A 320 8.00 32.01 -17.06
C PHE A 320 7.58 33.20 -17.94
N SER A 321 7.80 33.08 -19.26
CA SER A 321 7.43 34.12 -20.23
C SER A 321 6.72 33.50 -21.44
N THR A 322 6.15 34.35 -22.29
CA THR A 322 5.46 33.95 -23.51
C THR A 322 6.40 33.27 -24.49
N ALA A 323 5.88 32.28 -25.21
CA ALA A 323 6.63 31.51 -26.20
C ALA A 323 6.62 32.17 -27.60
N ALA A 324 5.70 33.10 -27.85
CA ALA A 324 5.55 33.77 -29.13
C ALA A 324 5.12 35.24 -28.99
N ASP A 325 5.51 36.05 -29.96
CA ASP A 325 5.11 37.46 -30.05
C ASP A 325 3.58 37.59 -30.18
N GLY A 326 3.00 38.51 -29.41
CA GLY A 326 1.55 38.74 -29.41
C GLY A 326 0.71 37.70 -28.66
N GLN A 327 1.33 36.76 -27.93
CA GLN A 327 0.62 35.79 -27.10
C GLN A 327 -0.12 36.50 -25.94
N THR A 328 -1.45 36.36 -25.89
CA THR A 328 -2.33 37.05 -24.92
C THR A 328 -2.75 36.19 -23.72
N SER A 329 -2.51 34.88 -23.77
CA SER A 329 -2.83 33.93 -22.69
C SER A 329 -1.72 32.91 -22.50
N VAL A 330 -1.63 32.37 -21.29
CA VAL A 330 -0.73 31.27 -20.94
C VAL A 330 -1.58 30.16 -20.33
N GLU A 331 -1.40 28.94 -20.84
CA GLU A 331 -1.96 27.74 -20.24
C GLU A 331 -0.89 27.09 -19.37
N ILE A 332 -1.23 26.79 -18.11
CA ILE A 332 -0.34 26.11 -17.18
C ILE A 332 -0.91 24.71 -16.96
N VAL A 333 -0.26 23.72 -17.57
CA VAL A 333 -0.55 22.30 -17.34
C VAL A 333 0.38 21.82 -16.23
N VAL A 334 -0.20 21.49 -15.08
CA VAL A 334 0.54 20.95 -13.93
C VAL A 334 0.64 19.43 -14.08
N CYS A 335 1.84 18.88 -13.87
CA CYS A 335 2.13 17.45 -13.98
C CYS A 335 2.97 16.94 -12.80
#